data_AF-A0A6J4GF11-F1
#
_entry.id   AF-A0A6J4GF11-F1
#
_cell.length_a   1.000
_cell.length_b   1.000
_cell.length_c   1.000
_cell.angle_alpha   90.00
_cell.angle_beta   90.00
_cell.angle_gamma   90.00
#
_symmetry.space_group_name_H-M   'P 1'
#
loop_
_entity.id
_entity.type
_entity.pdbx_description
1 polymer ?
#
loop_
_entity_poly.entity_id
_entity_poly.type
_entity_poly.pdbx_seq_one_letter_code
_entity_poly.pdbx_strand_id
1 'polypeptide(L)'
;MKEDFLHYLWKFKKFETLNLKTTQGEQITIIKTGDYLELAGPDFFNAQIVIENQKWAGNVEIHLKSSDWYVHGHEKDVAYENVILHVVWEHDTEIFGKNNREIPVLILKEYVPSEILSNYNS
;
A
#
# COMPACT_ATOMS: atom_id res chain seq x y z
N MET A 1 -1.93 -16.59 1.97
CA MET A 1 -2.47 -15.27 2.35
C MET A 1 -3.22 -14.70 1.16
N LYS A 2 -4.24 -13.88 1.38
CA LYS A 2 -5.04 -13.24 0.32
C LYS A 2 -5.02 -11.72 0.48
N GLU A 3 -5.22 -10.98 -0.60
CA GLU A 3 -5.24 -9.50 -0.60
C GLU A 3 -6.34 -8.92 0.29
N ASP A 4 -7.52 -9.55 0.33
CA ASP A 4 -8.61 -9.17 1.24
C ASP A 4 -8.17 -9.06 2.72
N PHE A 5 -7.18 -9.87 3.13
CA PHE A 5 -6.62 -9.76 4.47
C PHE A 5 -5.78 -8.49 4.64
N LEU A 6 -4.95 -8.13 3.65
CA LEU A 6 -4.22 -6.87 3.67
C LEU A 6 -5.19 -5.67 3.61
N HIS A 7 -6.29 -5.77 2.84
CA HIS A 7 -7.34 -4.75 2.79
C HIS A 7 -7.96 -4.55 4.18
N TYR A 8 -8.27 -5.64 4.88
CA TYR A 8 -8.75 -5.61 6.26
C TYR A 8 -7.75 -4.95 7.21
N LEU A 9 -6.47 -5.35 7.14
CA LEU A 9 -5.42 -4.78 7.99
C LEU A 9 -5.28 -3.28 7.76
N TRP A 10 -5.24 -2.84 6.50
CA TRP A 10 -5.13 -1.44 6.10
C TRP A 10 -6.34 -0.62 6.56
N LYS A 11 -7.55 -1.05 6.17
CA LYS A 11 -8.82 -0.36 6.45
C LYS A 11 -9.05 -0.13 7.94
N PHE A 12 -8.73 -1.10 8.78
CA PHE A 12 -8.95 -1.04 10.22
C PHE A 12 -7.69 -0.70 11.03
N LYS A 13 -6.58 -0.35 10.36
CA LYS A 13 -5.27 -0.06 10.98
C LYS A 13 -4.83 -1.15 11.98
N LYS A 14 -4.98 -2.41 11.61
CA LYS A 14 -4.62 -3.58 12.45
C LYS A 14 -3.14 -3.94 12.35
N PHE A 15 -2.28 -2.94 12.46
CA PHE A 15 -0.83 -3.03 12.39
C PHE A 15 -0.22 -1.83 13.12
N GLU A 16 1.07 -1.90 13.45
CA GLU A 16 1.78 -0.80 14.10
C GLU A 16 1.93 0.40 13.17
N THR A 17 1.43 1.57 13.59
CA THR A 17 1.37 2.77 12.73
C THR A 17 2.38 3.86 13.09
N LEU A 18 3.09 3.74 14.21
CA LEU A 18 3.94 4.82 14.73
C LEU A 18 5.28 4.97 14.01
N ASN A 19 5.84 3.88 13.47
CA ASN A 19 7.20 3.86 12.91
C ASN A 19 7.22 3.28 11.50
N LEU A 20 6.16 3.51 10.73
CA LEU A 20 6.06 3.04 9.35
C LEU A 20 7.15 3.65 8.48
N LYS A 21 7.78 2.83 7.64
CA LYS A 21 8.77 3.27 6.67
C LYS A 21 8.54 2.64 5.30
N THR A 22 8.91 3.35 4.25
CA THR A 22 9.01 2.79 2.91
C THR A 22 10.18 1.80 2.83
N THR A 23 10.24 1.01 1.76
CA THR A 23 11.39 0.15 1.42
C THR A 23 12.69 0.95 1.25
N GLN A 24 12.60 2.24 0.95
CA GLN A 24 13.74 3.17 0.87
C GLN A 24 14.08 3.82 2.22
N GLY A 25 13.36 3.48 3.29
CA GLY A 25 13.59 3.99 4.64
C GLY A 25 12.89 5.30 4.97
N GLU A 26 12.04 5.80 4.07
CA GLU A 26 11.32 7.06 4.25
C GLU A 26 10.20 6.93 5.28
N GLN A 27 10.12 7.86 6.23
CA GLN A 27 9.11 7.84 7.28
C GLN A 27 7.70 8.06 6.70
N ILE A 28 6.77 7.18 7.04
CA ILE A 28 5.36 7.26 6.66
C ILE A 28 4.51 7.65 7.87
N THR A 29 3.59 8.60 7.68
CA THR A 29 2.51 8.91 8.62
C THR A 29 1.17 8.87 7.90
N ILE A 30 0.27 7.99 8.34
CA ILE A 30 -1.06 7.84 7.73
C ILE A 30 -2.06 8.79 8.40
N ILE A 31 -2.44 9.86 7.69
CA ILE A 31 -3.50 10.78 8.14
C ILE A 31 -4.87 10.17 7.85
N LYS A 32 -5.08 9.67 6.61
CA LYS A 32 -6.29 8.95 6.16
C LYS A 32 -5.86 7.77 5.29
N THR A 33 -6.36 6.57 5.58
CA THR A 33 -6.09 5.33 4.81
C THR A 33 -6.70 5.34 3.42
N GLY A 34 -7.65 6.24 3.17
CA GLY A 34 -8.48 6.27 1.96
C GLY A 34 -9.81 5.57 2.17
N ASP A 35 -10.70 5.73 1.20
CA ASP A 35 -12.03 5.13 1.17
C ASP A 35 -11.99 3.85 0.33
N TYR A 36 -12.36 2.72 0.91
CA TYR A 36 -12.48 1.45 0.21
C TYR A 36 -13.79 1.42 -0.57
N LEU A 37 -13.73 1.75 -1.86
CA LEU A 37 -14.93 1.94 -2.68
C LEU A 37 -15.46 0.64 -3.30
N GLU A 38 -14.67 -0.45 -3.32
CA GLU A 38 -15.02 -1.72 -3.97
C GLU A 38 -15.43 -1.54 -5.45
N LEU A 39 -14.87 -0.52 -6.10
CA LEU A 39 -15.05 -0.22 -7.52
C LEU A 39 -13.77 -0.59 -8.28
N ALA A 40 -13.88 -0.64 -9.61
CA ALA A 40 -12.70 -0.77 -10.46
C ALA A 40 -11.73 0.41 -10.24
N GLY A 41 -10.44 0.13 -10.36
CA GLY A 41 -9.36 1.07 -10.08
C GLY A 41 -8.64 0.72 -8.77
N PRO A 42 -7.95 1.68 -8.15
CA PRO A 42 -7.12 1.39 -6.99
C PRO A 42 -7.93 1.12 -5.73
N ASP A 43 -7.38 0.29 -4.84
CA ASP A 43 -8.12 -0.27 -3.70
C ASP A 43 -8.69 0.80 -2.76
N PHE A 44 -7.90 1.82 -2.42
CA PHE A 44 -8.29 2.89 -1.51
C PHE A 44 -8.17 4.25 -2.17
N PHE A 45 -9.31 4.91 -2.32
CA PHE A 45 -9.41 6.23 -2.94
C PHE A 45 -9.11 7.35 -1.94
N ASN A 46 -8.36 8.37 -2.38
CA ASN A 46 -8.17 9.62 -1.63
C ASN A 46 -7.64 9.43 -0.19
N ALA A 47 -6.62 8.58 -0.05
CA ALA A 47 -5.75 8.53 1.11
C ALA A 47 -4.98 9.85 1.29
N GLN A 48 -4.63 10.15 2.54
CA GLN A 48 -3.77 11.27 2.90
C GLN A 48 -2.62 10.74 3.74
N ILE A 49 -1.41 10.85 3.20
CA ILE A 49 -0.21 10.23 3.77
C ILE A 49 0.91 11.26 3.74
N VAL A 50 1.68 11.36 4.82
CA VAL A 50 2.94 12.09 4.82
C VAL A 50 4.05 11.05 4.59
N ILE A 51 4.89 11.30 3.58
CA ILE A 51 6.09 10.52 3.29
C ILE A 51 7.27 11.48 3.41
N GLU A 52 8.19 11.21 4.33
CA GLU A 52 9.20 12.16 4.82
C GLU A 52 8.55 13.48 5.24
N ASN A 53 8.81 14.55 4.48
CA ASN A 53 8.38 15.92 4.77
C ASN A 53 7.25 16.37 3.83
N GLN A 54 6.78 15.50 2.94
CA GLN A 54 5.77 15.83 1.94
C GLN A 54 4.44 15.18 2.28
N LYS A 55 3.39 15.99 2.36
CA LYS A 55 2.01 15.51 2.44
C LYS A 55 1.48 15.21 1.04
N TRP A 56 0.96 14.01 0.85
CA TRP A 56 0.34 13.53 -0.39
C TRP A 56 -1.16 13.30 -0.20
N ALA A 57 -1.91 13.54 -1.27
CA ALA A 57 -3.30 13.11 -1.40
C ALA A 57 -3.41 12.33 -2.71
N GLY A 58 -3.92 11.11 -2.63
CA GLY A 58 -3.97 10.19 -3.77
C GLY A 58 -4.48 8.81 -3.36
N ASN A 59 -4.18 7.79 -4.15
CA ASN A 59 -4.72 6.46 -3.95
C ASN A 59 -3.69 5.53 -3.31
N VAL A 60 -4.15 4.48 -2.65
CA VAL A 60 -3.31 3.38 -2.17
C VAL A 60 -3.73 2.12 -2.90
N GLU A 61 -2.73 1.42 -3.41
CA GLU A 61 -2.88 0.10 -4.02
C GLU A 61 -2.33 -0.97 -3.08
N ILE A 62 -2.92 -2.16 -3.09
CA ILE A 62 -2.51 -3.27 -2.24
C ILE A 62 -2.35 -4.54 -3.07
N HIS A 63 -1.18 -5.18 -2.97
CA HIS A 63 -0.94 -6.48 -3.59
C HIS A 63 -0.23 -7.43 -2.63
N LEU A 64 -0.18 -8.72 -2.96
CA LEU A 64 0.73 -9.63 -2.24
C LEU A 64 2.19 -9.31 -2.56
N LYS A 65 2.52 -9.07 -3.82
CA LYS A 65 3.88 -8.75 -4.27
C LYS A 65 3.94 -7.40 -4.96
N SER A 66 5.06 -6.71 -4.85
CA SER A 66 5.30 -5.49 -5.64
C SER A 66 5.21 -5.75 -7.15
N SER A 67 5.73 -6.89 -7.63
CA SER A 67 5.71 -7.25 -9.06
C SER A 67 4.32 -7.42 -9.65
N ASP A 68 3.29 -7.67 -8.84
CA ASP A 68 1.90 -7.77 -9.29
C ASP A 68 1.40 -6.47 -9.92
N TRP A 69 2.02 -5.32 -9.57
CA TRP A 69 1.82 -4.04 -10.25
C TRP A 69 1.92 -4.14 -11.77
N TYR A 70 2.94 -4.85 -12.26
CA TYR A 70 3.18 -5.03 -13.69
C TYR A 70 2.39 -6.19 -14.29
N VAL A 71 2.08 -7.22 -13.48
CA VAL A 71 1.22 -8.34 -13.91
C VAL A 71 -0.18 -7.83 -14.28
N HIS A 72 -0.68 -6.86 -13.52
CA HIS A 72 -1.97 -6.23 -13.76
C HIS A 72 -1.92 -5.05 -14.73
N GLY A 73 -0.73 -4.63 -15.19
CA GLY A 73 -0.58 -3.57 -16.19
C GLY A 73 -0.84 -2.16 -15.64
N HIS A 74 -0.77 -1.97 -14.32
CA HIS A 74 -1.09 -0.68 -13.69
C HIS A 74 -0.13 0.43 -14.10
N GLU A 75 1.08 0.11 -14.54
CA GLU A 75 2.05 1.08 -15.04
C GLU A 75 1.57 1.83 -16.30
N LYS A 76 0.62 1.25 -17.03
CA LYS A 76 0.02 1.81 -18.25
C LYS A 76 -1.42 2.29 -18.07
N ASP A 77 -2.02 2.05 -16.92
CA ASP A 77 -3.41 2.39 -16.66
C ASP A 77 -3.53 3.77 -15.98
N VAL A 78 -4.28 4.66 -16.62
CA VAL A 78 -4.52 6.02 -16.12
C VAL A 78 -5.25 6.04 -14.79
N ALA A 79 -6.06 5.02 -14.46
CA ALA A 79 -6.74 4.93 -13.17
C ALA A 79 -5.77 4.87 -11.98
N TYR A 80 -4.54 4.39 -12.22
CA TYR A 80 -3.51 4.16 -11.22
C TYR A 80 -2.45 5.27 -11.17
N GLU A 81 -2.55 6.30 -12.02
CA GLU A 81 -1.55 7.37 -12.10
C GLU A 81 -1.38 8.16 -10.79
N ASN A 82 -2.44 8.19 -9.98
CA ASN A 82 -2.50 8.90 -8.69
C ASN A 82 -2.23 8.00 -7.48
N VAL A 83 -1.71 6.78 -7.67
CA VAL A 83 -1.25 5.94 -6.55
C VAL A 83 -0.04 6.61 -5.88
N ILE A 84 -0.15 6.86 -4.58
CA ILE A 84 0.89 7.55 -3.79
C ILE A 84 1.67 6.61 -2.88
N LEU A 85 1.16 5.39 -2.67
CA LEU A 85 1.78 4.35 -1.86
C LEU A 85 1.27 3.00 -2.35
N HIS A 86 2.17 2.03 -2.53
CA HIS A 86 1.84 0.64 -2.76
C HIS A 86 2.11 -0.16 -1.48
N VAL A 87 1.08 -0.80 -0.94
CA VAL A 87 1.19 -1.60 0.28
C VAL A 87 1.27 -3.07 -0.14
N VAL A 88 2.33 -3.76 0.28
CA VAL A 88 2.57 -5.14 -0.15
C VAL A 88 2.85 -6.06 1.03
N TRP A 89 2.64 -7.36 0.82
CA TRP A 89 3.16 -8.37 1.75
C TRP A 89 4.65 -8.65 1.53
N GLU A 90 5.08 -8.63 0.27
CA GLU A 90 6.45 -8.92 -0.15
C GLU A 90 6.91 -7.89 -1.18
N HIS A 91 8.08 -7.29 -0.94
CA HIS A 91 8.76 -6.44 -1.91
C HIS A 91 9.80 -7.26 -2.66
N ASP A 92 9.56 -7.48 -3.95
CA ASP A 92 10.38 -8.28 -4.87
C ASP A 92 10.89 -7.49 -6.09
N THR A 93 10.39 -6.27 -6.34
CA THR A 93 10.87 -5.37 -7.39
C THR A 93 10.43 -3.93 -7.11
N GLU A 94 11.21 -2.95 -7.57
CA GLU A 94 10.74 -1.57 -7.60
C GLU A 94 9.63 -1.38 -8.63
N ILE A 95 8.67 -0.53 -8.30
CA ILE A 95 7.51 -0.24 -9.13
C ILE A 95 7.50 1.21 -9.59
N PHE A 96 7.20 1.42 -10.86
CA PHE A 96 7.14 2.73 -11.48
C PHE A 96 5.73 3.00 -11.99
N GLY A 97 5.23 4.18 -11.67
CA GLY A 97 4.02 4.73 -12.26
C GLY A 97 4.30 5.52 -13.53
N LYS A 98 3.35 6.37 -13.91
CA LYS A 98 3.48 7.29 -15.04
C LYS A 98 4.73 8.17 -14.90
N ASN A 99 5.33 8.50 -16.03
CA ASN A 99 6.55 9.32 -16.13
C ASN A 99 7.77 8.72 -15.40
N ASN A 100 7.81 7.39 -15.23
CA ASN A 100 8.91 6.69 -14.56
C ASN A 100 9.15 7.18 -13.12
N ARG A 101 8.09 7.68 -12.46
CA ARG A 101 8.12 8.01 -11.04
C ARG A 101 8.04 6.71 -10.26
N GLU A 102 9.04 6.45 -9.44
CA GLU A 102 9.00 5.35 -8.49
C GLU A 102 7.89 5.58 -7.46
N ILE A 103 7.08 4.55 -7.22
CA ILE A 103 6.00 4.61 -6.25
C ILE A 103 6.55 4.09 -4.92
N PRO A 104 6.45 4.84 -3.82
CA PRO A 104 6.86 4.37 -2.50
C PRO A 104 6.14 3.07 -2.12
N VAL A 105 6.87 2.12 -1.55
CA VAL A 105 6.33 0.82 -1.15
C VAL A 105 6.40 0.64 0.37
N LEU A 106 5.31 0.18 0.99
CA LEU A 106 5.26 -0.24 2.39
C LEU A 106 5.10 -1.76 2.48
N ILE A 107 6.02 -2.43 3.17
CA ILE A 107 5.92 -3.86 3.48
C ILE A 107 5.08 -4.04 4.75
N LEU A 108 3.81 -4.43 4.60
CA LEU A 108 2.86 -4.45 5.71
C LEU A 108 3.22 -5.52 6.77
N LYS A 109 3.76 -6.68 6.34
CA LYS A 109 4.05 -7.81 7.23
C LYS A 109 5.02 -7.48 8.37
N GLU A 110 5.88 -6.46 8.19
CA GLU A 110 6.84 -6.04 9.21
C GLU A 110 6.18 -5.33 10.40
N TYR A 111 4.95 -4.88 10.21
CA TYR A 111 4.20 -4.09 11.19
C TYR A 111 2.97 -4.84 11.75
N VAL A 112 2.71 -6.07 11.30
CA VAL A 112 1.58 -6.86 11.77
C VAL A 112 2.04 -7.77 12.92
N PRO A 113 1.45 -7.64 14.13
CA PRO A 113 1.75 -8.53 15.24
C PRO A 113 1.52 -10.01 14.90
N SER A 114 2.40 -10.89 15.34
CA SER A 114 2.33 -12.34 15.08
C SER A 114 1.02 -12.97 15.52
N GLU A 115 0.41 -12.46 16.60
CA GLU A 115 -0.89 -12.90 17.13
C GLU A 115 -2.03 -12.75 16.10
N ILE A 116 -2.03 -11.66 15.34
CA ILE A 116 -3.03 -11.42 14.29
C ILE A 116 -2.83 -12.43 13.15
N LEU A 117 -1.58 -12.78 12.83
CA LEU A 117 -1.26 -13.77 11.79
C LEU A 117 -1.61 -15.19 12.20
N SER A 118 -1.41 -15.55 13.46
CA SER A 118 -1.82 -16.86 13.99
C SER A 118 -3.34 -17.04 13.91
N ASN A 119 -4.12 -16.00 14.25
CA ASN A 119 -5.58 -16.05 14.19
C ASN A 119 -6.13 -16.18 12.76
N TYR A 120 -5.46 -15.59 11.77
CA TYR A 120 -5.89 -15.68 10.37
C TYR A 120 -5.66 -17.07 9.75
N ASN A 121 -4.62 -17.78 10.18
CA ASN A 121 -4.26 -19.10 9.67
C ASN A 121 -4.90 -20.26 10.45
N SER A 122 -5.73 -19.96 11.45
CA SER A 122 -6.43 -20.95 12.29
C SER A 122 -7.75 -21.41 11.70
#